data_AF-A0A139WJL6-F1
#
_entry.id   AF-A0A139WJL6-F1
#
_cell.length_a   1.000
_cell.length_b   1.000
_cell.length_c   1.000
_cell.angle_alpha   90.00
_cell.angle_beta   90.00
_cell.angle_gamma   90.00
#
_symmetry.space_group_name_H-M   'P 1'
#
loop_
_entity.id
_entity.type
_entity.pdbx_description
1 polymer ?
#
loop_
_entity_poly.entity_id
_entity_poly.type
_entity_poly.pdbx_seq_one_letter_code
_entity_poly.pdbx_strand_id
1 'polypeptide(L)'
;MNSKFVVTLVVAFCLVQGNHAETIDEVVADMTTRINAIKTNIDGIIHDGGKLVGETHKIIGTIVAQAEATVYTQIDQLNNIVQQAQAEAAQKAVDISQCVNVVTDALGALDLHKLDACNNQEGLNTLRAKLGLLGRLKQQLSNSITGCLAKNPISAVALRSCIQGEIDSVNNQVVQIQEEINLVTAESAQNAQNCAHAASQSLLKTIDTVAHDFRNCVSAIL
;
A
#
# COMPACT_ATOMS: atom_id res chain seq x y z
N MET A 1 12.03 34.18 -29.18
CA MET A 1 11.39 35.50 -29.35
C MET A 1 10.75 35.82 -28.00
N ASN A 2 11.34 36.67 -27.15
CA ASN A 2 11.20 38.14 -27.13
C ASN A 2 9.75 38.58 -27.44
N SER A 3 9.06 39.45 -26.68
CA SER A 3 9.36 40.21 -25.46
C SER A 3 8.09 41.02 -25.10
N LYS A 4 8.01 41.48 -23.84
CA LYS A 4 7.27 42.65 -23.31
C LYS A 4 5.76 42.53 -23.00
N PHE A 5 5.44 42.68 -21.71
CA PHE A 5 4.75 43.89 -21.25
C PHE A 5 5.37 44.35 -19.92
N VAL A 6 5.93 45.56 -19.96
CA VAL A 6 6.38 46.32 -18.80
C VAL A 6 5.20 47.19 -18.39
N VAL A 7 4.77 47.11 -17.13
CA VAL A 7 4.09 48.23 -16.47
C VAL A 7 4.86 48.50 -15.18
N THR A 8 5.71 49.51 -15.29
CA THR A 8 6.38 50.17 -14.19
C THR A 8 5.34 50.99 -13.43
N LEU A 9 5.02 50.60 -12.20
CA LEU A 9 4.40 51.50 -11.22
C LEU A 9 5.49 51.92 -10.23
N VAL A 10 6.10 53.08 -10.47
CA VAL A 10 6.91 53.76 -9.47
C VAL A 10 5.96 54.33 -8.42
N VAL A 11 5.88 53.71 -7.25
CA VAL A 11 5.46 54.40 -6.04
C VAL A 11 6.72 54.68 -5.24
N ALA A 12 7.19 55.92 -5.36
CA ALA A 12 8.20 56.46 -4.47
C ALA A 12 7.59 56.53 -3.06
N PHE A 13 8.02 55.63 -2.19
CA PHE A 13 7.89 55.77 -0.75
C PHE A 13 9.30 55.73 -0.17
N CYS A 14 9.96 56.90 -0.13
CA CYS A 14 10.93 57.10 0.93
C CYS A 14 10.13 57.23 2.21
N LEU A 15 10.43 56.42 3.23
CA LEU A 15 10.51 56.84 4.64
C LEU A 15 10.88 55.63 5.53
N VAL A 16 12.01 55.79 6.22
CA VAL A 16 12.46 55.09 7.43
C VAL A 16 12.73 53.58 7.26
N GLN A 17 13.96 53.22 6.88
CA GLN A 17 14.55 51.96 7.32
C GLN A 17 14.77 52.05 8.83
N GLY A 18 13.71 51.86 9.60
CA GLY A 18 13.85 51.46 10.99
C GLY A 18 14.48 50.08 10.94
N ASN A 19 15.72 49.95 11.42
CA ASN A 19 16.25 48.68 11.91
C ASN A 19 15.36 48.27 13.09
N HIS A 20 14.12 47.85 12.84
CA HIS A 20 13.34 47.14 13.83
C HIS A 20 14.00 45.78 13.98
N ALA A 21 14.81 45.66 15.03
CA ALA A 21 15.29 44.37 15.48
C ALA A 21 14.05 43.51 15.73
N GLU A 22 13.91 42.45 14.94
CA GLU A 22 12.80 41.53 15.06
C GLU A 22 12.71 41.01 16.50
N THR A 23 11.53 41.06 17.08
CA THR A 23 11.28 40.62 18.45
C THR A 23 11.09 39.11 18.51
N ILE A 24 11.27 38.53 19.70
CA ILE A 24 10.96 37.11 19.95
C ILE A 24 9.51 36.80 19.59
N ASP A 25 8.58 37.69 19.93
CA ASP A 25 7.15 37.50 19.68
C ASP A 25 6.82 37.51 18.17
N GLU A 26 7.44 38.40 17.40
CA GLU A 26 7.31 38.43 15.93
C GLU A 26 7.83 37.14 15.29
N VAL A 27 9.00 36.65 15.73
CA VAL A 27 9.55 35.35 15.27
C VAL A 27 8.59 34.22 15.60
N VAL A 28 8.09 34.17 16.84
CA VAL A 28 7.17 33.10 17.27
C VAL A 28 5.89 33.13 16.44
N ALA A 29 5.30 34.29 16.18
CA ALA A 29 4.08 34.42 15.39
C ALA A 29 4.28 33.96 13.92
N ASP A 30 5.35 34.41 13.27
CA ASP A 30 5.70 34.00 11.90
C ASP A 30 5.95 32.49 11.82
N MET A 31 6.80 31.96 12.71
CA MET A 31 7.13 30.53 12.74
C MET A 31 5.92 29.66 13.09
N THR A 32 5.02 30.11 13.96
CA THR A 32 3.77 29.40 14.29
C THR A 32 2.92 29.23 13.04
N THR A 33 2.79 30.28 12.22
CA THR A 33 2.03 30.22 10.96
C THR A 33 2.62 29.17 10.02
N ARG A 34 3.95 29.15 9.88
CA ARG A 34 4.65 28.17 9.02
C ARG A 34 4.55 26.75 9.53
N ILE A 35 4.69 26.53 10.83
CA ILE A 35 4.48 25.23 11.47
C ILE A 35 3.05 24.73 11.22
N ASN A 36 2.05 25.59 11.35
CA ASN A 36 0.66 25.21 11.10
C ASN A 36 0.42 24.83 9.64
N ALA A 37 1.03 25.54 8.67
CA ALA A 37 0.96 25.17 7.27
C ALA A 37 1.52 23.75 7.01
N ILE A 38 2.66 23.42 7.61
CA ILE A 38 3.27 22.09 7.45
C ILE A 38 2.43 21.02 8.15
N LYS A 39 1.88 21.30 9.33
CA LYS A 39 0.96 20.37 10.02
C LYS A 39 -0.27 20.07 9.17
N THR A 40 -0.86 21.07 8.52
CA THR A 40 -1.97 20.88 7.59
C THR A 40 -1.56 20.02 6.40
N ASN A 41 -0.36 20.23 5.84
CA ASN A 41 0.16 19.37 4.77
C ASN A 41 0.31 17.91 5.24
N ILE A 42 0.90 17.70 6.42
CA ILE A 42 1.02 16.37 7.04
C ILE A 42 -0.37 15.71 7.21
N ASP A 43 -1.36 16.44 7.70
CA ASP A 43 -2.73 15.92 7.85
C ASP A 43 -3.35 15.51 6.52
N GLY A 44 -3.14 16.31 5.47
CA GLY A 44 -3.53 15.96 4.11
C GLY A 44 -2.88 14.65 3.64
N ILE A 45 -1.57 14.51 3.82
CA ILE A 45 -0.84 13.29 3.44
C ILE A 45 -1.32 12.08 4.25
N ILE A 46 -1.56 12.23 5.56
CA ILE A 46 -2.08 11.14 6.40
C ILE A 46 -3.46 10.69 5.91
N HIS A 47 -4.34 11.65 5.62
CA HIS A 47 -5.69 11.37 5.14
C HIS A 47 -5.68 10.68 3.77
N ASP A 48 -4.96 11.24 2.80
CA ASP A 48 -4.91 10.71 1.44
C ASP A 48 -4.16 9.37 1.39
N GLY A 49 -3.06 9.24 2.15
CA GLY A 49 -2.35 7.97 2.33
C GLY A 49 -3.21 6.91 3.03
N GLY A 50 -4.04 7.29 4.00
CA GLY A 50 -5.00 6.38 4.64
C GLY A 50 -6.03 5.83 3.66
N LYS A 51 -6.55 6.67 2.76
CA LYS A 51 -7.44 6.23 1.66
C LYS A 51 -6.71 5.27 0.72
N LEU A 52 -5.50 5.63 0.31
CA LEU A 52 -4.68 4.82 -0.60
C LEU A 52 -4.39 3.42 -0.03
N VAL A 53 -4.10 3.32 1.27
CA VAL A 53 -3.94 2.03 1.96
C VAL A 53 -5.24 1.20 1.92
N GLY A 54 -6.39 1.84 2.16
CA GLY A 54 -7.69 1.17 2.09
C GLY A 54 -8.01 0.65 0.69
N GLU A 55 -7.76 1.46 -0.34
CA GLU A 55 -7.95 1.09 -1.75
C GLU A 55 -7.01 -0.06 -2.14
N THR A 56 -5.74 0.03 -1.75
CA THR A 56 -4.75 -1.02 -2.03
C THR A 56 -5.13 -2.34 -1.38
N HIS A 57 -5.59 -2.31 -0.13
CA HIS A 57 -6.08 -3.50 0.56
C HIS A 57 -7.27 -4.14 -0.18
N LYS A 58 -8.20 -3.33 -0.69
CA LYS A 58 -9.34 -3.81 -1.49
C LYS A 58 -8.89 -4.43 -2.83
N ILE A 59 -7.92 -3.81 -3.51
CA ILE A 59 -7.34 -4.33 -4.76
C ILE A 59 -6.69 -5.70 -4.51
N ILE A 60 -5.87 -5.80 -3.47
CA ILE A 60 -5.23 -7.06 -3.06
C ILE A 60 -6.29 -8.15 -2.79
N GLY A 61 -7.33 -7.83 -2.02
CA GLY A 61 -8.41 -8.80 -1.76
C GLY A 61 -9.15 -9.23 -3.03
N THR A 62 -9.31 -8.33 -4.00
CA THR A 62 -9.94 -8.65 -5.29
C THR A 62 -9.07 -9.60 -6.13
N ILE A 63 -7.75 -9.37 -6.16
CA ILE A 63 -6.78 -10.21 -6.85
C ILE A 63 -6.80 -11.63 -6.29
N VAL A 64 -6.77 -11.77 -4.96
CA VAL A 64 -6.78 -13.08 -4.28
C VAL A 64 -8.10 -13.79 -4.55
N ALA A 65 -9.24 -13.12 -4.40
CA ALA A 65 -10.55 -13.71 -4.66
C ALA A 65 -10.73 -14.18 -6.12
N GLN A 66 -10.17 -13.45 -7.10
CA GLN A 66 -10.19 -13.87 -8.50
C GLN A 66 -9.34 -15.12 -8.75
N ALA A 67 -8.17 -15.22 -8.11
CA ALA A 67 -7.32 -16.39 -8.19
C ALA A 67 -8.00 -17.62 -7.57
N GLU A 68 -8.63 -17.46 -6.40
CA GLU A 68 -9.43 -18.50 -5.75
C GLU A 68 -10.58 -18.98 -6.63
N ALA A 69 -11.38 -18.05 -7.18
CA ALA A 69 -12.50 -18.39 -8.05
C ALA A 69 -12.05 -19.20 -9.28
N THR A 70 -10.86 -18.90 -9.82
CA THR A 70 -10.27 -19.66 -10.94
C THR A 70 -9.94 -21.09 -10.53
N VAL A 71 -9.31 -21.27 -9.36
CA VAL A 71 -8.98 -22.61 -8.83
C VAL A 71 -10.25 -23.41 -8.53
N TYR A 72 -11.24 -22.81 -7.88
CA TYR A 72 -12.52 -23.48 -7.59
C TYR A 72 -13.26 -23.88 -8.88
N THR A 73 -13.25 -23.03 -9.90
CA THR A 73 -13.84 -23.38 -11.21
C THR A 73 -13.18 -24.63 -11.79
N GLN A 74 -11.86 -24.77 -11.68
CA GLN A 74 -11.14 -25.96 -12.18
C GLN A 74 -11.45 -27.21 -11.36
N ILE A 75 -11.59 -27.07 -10.04
CA ILE A 75 -12.02 -28.16 -9.14
C ILE A 75 -13.43 -28.63 -9.52
N ASP A 76 -14.36 -27.71 -9.75
CA ASP A 76 -15.73 -28.04 -10.16
C ASP A 76 -15.77 -28.74 -11.53
N GLN A 77 -14.94 -28.31 -12.48
CA GLN A 77 -14.78 -29.01 -13.77
C GLN A 77 -14.29 -30.44 -13.59
N LEU A 78 -13.29 -30.68 -12.73
CA LEU A 78 -12.80 -32.01 -12.42
C LEU A 78 -13.89 -32.87 -11.75
N ASN A 79 -14.64 -32.32 -10.78
CA ASN A 79 -15.76 -33.02 -10.16
C ASN A 79 -16.83 -33.43 -11.17
N ASN A 80 -17.17 -32.57 -12.14
CA ASN A 80 -18.09 -32.91 -13.21
C ASN A 80 -17.57 -34.04 -14.11
N ILE A 81 -16.27 -34.04 -14.43
CA ILE A 81 -15.63 -35.12 -15.18
C ILE A 81 -15.71 -36.44 -14.41
N VAL A 82 -15.44 -36.42 -13.10
CA VAL A 82 -15.56 -37.60 -12.22
C VAL A 82 -16.99 -38.15 -12.22
N GLN A 83 -17.99 -37.29 -12.04
CA GLN A 83 -19.40 -37.69 -12.02
C GLN A 83 -19.84 -38.30 -13.35
N GLN A 84 -19.41 -37.74 -14.48
CA GLN A 84 -19.72 -38.29 -15.81
C GLN A 84 -19.11 -39.68 -16.00
N ALA A 85 -17.85 -39.86 -15.61
CA ALA A 85 -17.17 -41.16 -15.70
C ALA A 85 -17.82 -42.21 -14.77
N GLN A 86 -18.25 -41.83 -13.56
CA GLN A 86 -19.00 -42.72 -12.68
C GLN A 86 -20.33 -43.17 -13.30
N ALA A 87 -21.05 -42.26 -13.95
CA ALA A 87 -22.29 -42.60 -14.65
C ALA A 87 -22.05 -43.57 -15.82
N GLU A 88 -20.99 -43.39 -16.60
CA GLU A 88 -20.63 -44.30 -17.69
C GLU A 88 -20.21 -45.69 -17.15
N ALA A 89 -19.37 -45.72 -16.12
CA ALA A 89 -18.93 -46.96 -15.49
C ALA A 89 -20.11 -47.79 -14.95
N ALA A 90 -21.09 -47.11 -14.33
CA ALA A 90 -22.32 -47.74 -13.86
C ALA A 90 -23.14 -48.37 -14.99
N GLN A 91 -23.23 -47.71 -16.15
CA GLN A 91 -23.93 -48.27 -17.34
C GLN A 91 -23.23 -49.51 -17.90
N LYS A 92 -21.90 -49.55 -17.83
CA LYS A 92 -21.08 -50.68 -18.27
C LYS A 92 -20.89 -51.77 -17.19
N ALA A 93 -21.44 -51.55 -15.98
CA ALA A 93 -21.26 -52.42 -14.82
C ALA A 93 -19.78 -52.69 -14.45
N VAL A 94 -18.92 -51.69 -14.61
CA VAL A 94 -17.51 -51.73 -14.20
C VAL A 94 -17.25 -50.85 -12.99
N ASP A 95 -16.26 -51.21 -12.17
CA ASP A 95 -15.89 -50.46 -10.98
C ASP A 95 -14.69 -49.54 -11.25
N ILE A 96 -14.87 -48.24 -11.05
CA ILE A 96 -13.83 -47.21 -11.14
C ILE A 96 -13.51 -46.55 -9.78
N SER A 97 -13.98 -47.13 -8.67
CA SER A 97 -13.85 -46.57 -7.32
C SER A 97 -12.41 -46.21 -6.94
N GLN A 98 -11.44 -47.03 -7.35
CA GLN A 98 -10.02 -46.72 -7.14
C GLN A 98 -9.58 -45.44 -7.85
N CYS A 99 -10.04 -45.19 -9.08
CA CYS A 99 -9.75 -43.95 -9.81
C CYS A 99 -10.38 -42.74 -9.12
N VAL A 100 -11.61 -42.89 -8.60
CA VAL A 100 -12.32 -41.82 -7.88
C VAL A 100 -11.63 -41.48 -6.57
N ASN A 101 -11.22 -42.49 -5.79
CA ASN A 101 -10.53 -42.28 -4.51
C ASN A 101 -9.22 -41.49 -4.70
N VAL A 102 -8.44 -41.79 -5.75
CA VAL A 102 -7.23 -41.03 -6.09
C VAL A 102 -7.53 -39.54 -6.30
N VAL A 103 -8.63 -39.21 -6.98
CA VAL A 103 -9.04 -37.81 -7.18
C VAL A 103 -9.46 -37.17 -5.86
N THR A 104 -10.27 -37.85 -5.06
CA THR A 104 -10.73 -37.33 -3.76
C THR A 104 -9.55 -37.04 -2.83
N ASP A 105 -8.60 -37.97 -2.72
CA ASP A 105 -7.41 -37.80 -1.90
C ASP A 105 -6.54 -36.65 -2.40
N ALA A 106 -6.33 -36.55 -3.72
CA ALA A 106 -5.53 -35.49 -4.31
C ALA A 106 -6.17 -34.10 -4.16
N LEU A 107 -7.50 -33.99 -4.32
CA LEU A 107 -8.24 -32.74 -4.07
C LEU A 107 -8.21 -32.37 -2.59
N GLY A 108 -8.30 -33.35 -1.67
CA GLY A 108 -8.19 -33.13 -0.23
C GLY A 108 -6.80 -32.66 0.20
N ALA A 109 -5.75 -32.94 -0.58
CA ALA A 109 -4.38 -32.50 -0.34
C ALA A 109 -4.05 -31.12 -0.93
N LEU A 110 -4.98 -30.47 -1.65
CA LEU A 110 -4.75 -29.13 -2.19
C LEU A 110 -4.67 -28.09 -1.07
N ASP A 111 -3.50 -27.47 -0.95
CA ASP A 111 -3.29 -26.37 -0.01
C ASP A 111 -3.78 -25.04 -0.59
N LEU A 112 -5.08 -24.77 -0.41
CA LEU A 112 -5.71 -23.52 -0.87
C LEU A 112 -5.28 -22.30 -0.05
N HIS A 113 -4.73 -22.49 1.16
CA HIS A 113 -4.26 -21.38 2.01
C HIS A 113 -3.05 -20.63 1.44
N LYS A 114 -2.39 -21.18 0.41
CA LYS A 114 -1.34 -20.47 -0.34
C LYS A 114 -1.84 -19.19 -0.99
N LEU A 115 -3.13 -19.11 -1.33
CA LEU A 115 -3.74 -17.90 -1.89
C LEU A 115 -4.01 -16.86 -0.78
N ASP A 116 -4.46 -17.29 0.39
CA ASP A 116 -4.65 -16.41 1.56
C ASP A 116 -3.36 -15.67 1.94
N ALA A 117 -2.22 -16.35 1.85
CA ALA A 117 -0.91 -15.77 2.14
C ALA A 117 -0.54 -14.60 1.19
N CYS A 118 -1.18 -14.51 0.02
CA CYS A 118 -0.94 -13.45 -0.96
C CYS A 118 -1.65 -12.12 -0.61
N ASN A 119 -2.39 -12.05 0.50
CA ASN A 119 -3.00 -10.81 0.99
C ASN A 119 -2.01 -9.71 1.42
N ASN A 120 -0.70 -9.89 1.15
CA ASN A 120 0.41 -8.95 1.31
C ASN A 120 0.30 -8.03 2.54
N GLN A 121 0.21 -8.66 3.71
CA GLN A 121 0.08 -7.94 4.97
C GLN A 121 1.32 -7.10 5.29
N GLU A 122 2.51 -7.51 4.81
CA GLU A 122 3.77 -6.81 5.06
C GLU A 122 3.82 -5.42 4.42
N GLY A 123 3.44 -5.31 3.14
CA GLY A 123 3.37 -4.01 2.45
C GLY A 123 2.36 -3.07 3.11
N LEU A 124 1.17 -3.58 3.46
CA LEU A 124 0.14 -2.81 4.16
C LEU A 124 0.59 -2.37 5.56
N ASN A 125 1.32 -3.21 6.30
CA ASN A 125 1.86 -2.85 7.61
C ASN A 125 2.96 -1.79 7.50
N THR A 126 3.80 -1.88 6.47
CA THR A 126 4.81 -0.86 6.17
C THR A 126 4.15 0.50 5.90
N LEU A 127 3.09 0.54 5.08
CA LEU A 127 2.34 1.77 4.82
C LEU A 127 1.75 2.38 6.10
N ARG A 128 1.10 1.56 6.95
CA ARG A 128 0.56 2.03 8.24
C ARG A 128 1.65 2.60 9.14
N ALA A 129 2.83 1.97 9.18
CA ALA A 129 3.96 2.46 9.96
C ALA A 129 4.47 3.82 9.45
N LYS A 130 4.52 4.02 8.12
CA LYS A 130 4.88 5.31 7.49
C LYS A 130 3.87 6.42 7.82
N LEU A 131 2.57 6.12 7.78
CA LEU A 131 1.54 7.07 8.23
C LEU A 131 1.69 7.41 9.73
N GLY A 132 2.06 6.45 10.56
CA GLY A 132 2.37 6.68 11.97
C GLY A 132 3.60 7.57 12.20
N LEU A 133 4.61 7.50 11.32
CA LEU A 133 5.77 8.40 11.35
C LEU A 133 5.38 9.85 11.07
N LEU A 134 4.49 10.09 10.10
CA LEU A 134 3.95 11.44 9.83
C LEU A 134 3.26 12.04 11.06
N GLY A 135 2.48 11.23 11.79
CA GLY A 135 1.86 11.67 13.05
C GLY A 135 2.88 12.08 14.12
N ARG A 136 4.02 11.37 14.20
CA ARG A 136 5.13 11.74 15.11
C ARG A 136 5.83 13.03 14.68
N LEU A 137 6.06 13.23 13.38
CA LEU A 137 6.63 14.47 12.85
C LEU A 137 5.74 15.68 13.14
N LYS A 138 4.41 15.51 13.02
CA LYS A 138 3.44 16.53 13.41
C LYS A 138 3.59 16.94 14.88
N GLN A 139 3.79 15.96 15.77
CA GLN A 139 4.01 16.22 17.19
C GLN A 139 5.36 16.91 17.45
N GLN A 140 6.42 16.51 16.74
CA GLN A 140 7.73 17.18 16.82
C GLN A 140 7.61 18.66 16.45
N LEU A 141 6.91 18.99 15.35
CA LEU A 141 6.65 20.38 14.96
C LEU A 141 5.85 21.18 16.00
N SER A 142 4.93 20.55 16.73
CA SER A 142 4.21 21.22 17.83
C SER A 142 5.14 21.65 18.96
N ASN A 143 6.22 20.92 19.17
CA ASN A 143 7.14 21.14 20.28
C ASN A 143 8.36 22.00 19.88
N SER A 144 8.57 22.27 18.60
CA SER A 144 9.77 22.95 18.10
C SER A 144 9.90 24.38 18.63
N ILE A 145 8.82 25.16 18.67
CA ILE A 145 8.83 26.53 19.22
C ILE A 145 9.24 26.50 20.69
N THR A 146 8.59 25.70 21.53
CA THR A 146 8.89 25.62 22.96
C THR A 146 10.33 25.15 23.19
N GLY A 147 10.79 24.14 22.46
CA GLY A 147 12.16 23.64 22.55
C GLY A 147 13.21 24.65 22.10
N CYS A 148 12.96 25.39 21.02
CA CYS A 148 13.87 26.43 20.53
C CYS A 148 13.87 27.68 21.40
N LEU A 149 12.73 28.08 21.97
CA LEU A 149 12.64 29.18 22.95
C LEU A 149 13.45 28.86 24.21
N ALA A 150 13.36 27.65 24.74
CA ALA A 150 14.14 27.24 25.91
C ALA A 150 15.66 27.31 25.66
N LYS A 151 16.09 27.02 24.43
CA LYS A 151 17.50 27.12 24.01
C LYS A 151 17.95 28.55 23.70
N ASN A 152 17.03 29.42 23.26
CA ASN A 152 17.33 30.76 22.75
C ASN A 152 16.36 31.82 23.31
N PRO A 153 16.32 32.06 24.63
CA PRO A 153 15.25 32.85 25.27
C PRO A 153 15.30 34.36 24.97
N ILE A 154 16.43 34.87 24.47
CA ILE A 154 16.67 36.32 24.31
C ILE A 154 17.15 36.73 22.91
N SER A 155 17.43 35.77 22.02
CA SER A 155 17.94 36.05 20.67
C SER A 155 16.93 35.63 19.61
N ALA A 156 16.25 36.63 19.03
CA ALA A 156 15.28 36.42 17.96
C ALA A 156 15.92 35.74 16.72
N VAL A 157 17.14 36.14 16.36
CA VAL A 157 17.88 35.55 15.24
C VAL A 157 18.20 34.07 15.51
N ALA A 158 18.70 33.74 16.70
CA ALA A 158 19.02 32.36 17.05
C ALA A 158 17.77 31.49 17.18
N LEU A 159 16.68 32.05 17.73
CA LEU A 159 15.38 31.40 17.79
C LEU A 159 14.83 31.07 16.39
N ARG A 160 14.84 32.06 15.48
CA ARG A 160 14.40 31.90 14.09
C ARG A 160 15.21 30.81 13.40
N SER A 161 16.53 30.83 13.53
CA SER A 161 17.41 29.80 12.94
C SER A 161 17.12 28.40 13.49
N CYS A 162 16.89 28.27 14.80
CA CYS A 162 16.53 26.99 15.43
C CYS A 162 15.21 26.43 14.88
N ILE A 163 14.14 27.24 14.89
CA ILE A 163 12.82 26.80 14.43
C ILE A 163 12.85 26.51 12.92
N GLN A 164 13.57 27.32 12.14
CA GLN A 164 13.76 27.09 10.71
C GLN A 164 14.43 25.74 10.44
N GLY A 165 15.49 25.40 11.19
CA GLY A 165 16.16 24.11 11.04
C GLY A 165 15.26 22.92 11.35
N GLU A 166 14.41 23.02 12.39
CA GLU A 166 13.41 21.98 12.71
C GLU A 166 12.35 21.86 11.61
N ILE A 167 11.86 23.00 11.08
CA ILE A 167 10.92 23.04 9.95
C ILE A 167 11.52 22.34 8.72
N ASP A 168 12.74 22.68 8.35
CA ASP A 168 13.39 22.12 7.15
C ASP A 168 13.68 20.63 7.32
N SER A 169 14.12 20.21 8.52
CA SER A 169 14.31 18.80 8.84
C SER A 169 13.01 17.99 8.71
N VAL A 170 11.91 18.50 9.25
CA VAL A 170 10.61 17.81 9.16
C VAL A 170 10.09 17.82 7.73
N ASN A 171 10.18 18.93 7.00
CA ASN A 171 9.75 19.00 5.60
C ASN A 171 10.47 17.96 4.73
N ASN A 172 11.79 17.82 4.89
CA ASN A 172 12.55 16.81 4.15
C ASN A 172 12.08 15.39 4.47
N GLN A 173 11.81 15.08 5.75
CA GLN A 173 11.29 13.77 6.15
C GLN A 173 9.86 13.54 5.64
N VAL A 174 9.01 14.57 5.61
CA VAL A 174 7.65 14.47 5.06
C VAL A 174 7.68 14.10 3.58
N VAL A 175 8.54 14.77 2.79
CA VAL A 175 8.71 14.47 1.35
C VAL A 175 9.18 13.03 1.15
N GLN A 176 10.21 12.59 1.89
CA GLN A 176 10.72 11.23 1.81
C GLN A 176 9.65 10.19 2.16
N ILE A 177 8.89 10.40 3.24
CA ILE A 177 7.83 9.47 3.64
C ILE A 177 6.72 9.44 2.59
N GLN A 178 6.38 10.58 1.97
CA GLN A 178 5.37 10.62 0.91
C GLN A 178 5.81 9.82 -0.33
N GLU A 179 7.09 9.94 -0.74
CA GLU A 179 7.66 9.15 -1.83
C GLU A 179 7.64 7.64 -1.51
N GLU A 180 8.03 7.26 -0.30
CA GLU A 180 7.98 5.88 0.16
C GLU A 180 6.55 5.32 0.21
N ILE A 181 5.56 6.11 0.66
CA ILE A 181 4.15 5.70 0.63
C ILE A 181 3.72 5.37 -0.80
N ASN A 182 4.06 6.23 -1.76
CA ASN A 182 3.71 6.01 -3.17
C ASN A 182 4.38 4.73 -3.73
N LEU A 183 5.66 4.53 -3.42
CA LEU A 183 6.41 3.35 -3.87
C LEU A 183 5.87 2.06 -3.27
N VAL A 184 5.75 1.98 -1.94
CA VAL A 184 5.27 0.77 -1.25
C VAL A 184 3.83 0.44 -1.66
N THR A 185 3.00 1.45 -1.93
CA THR A 185 1.64 1.23 -2.44
C THR A 185 1.66 0.51 -3.79
N ALA A 186 2.44 1.02 -4.75
CA ALA A 186 2.53 0.44 -6.08
C ALA A 186 3.10 -1.00 -6.04
N GLU A 187 4.14 -1.22 -5.24
CA GLU A 187 4.74 -2.54 -5.06
C GLU A 187 3.79 -3.52 -4.37
N SER A 188 2.95 -3.04 -3.45
CA SER A 188 2.11 -3.93 -2.66
C SER A 188 1.04 -4.65 -3.49
N ALA A 189 0.39 -3.94 -4.40
CA ALA A 189 -0.59 -4.54 -5.31
C ALA A 189 0.08 -5.50 -6.30
N GLN A 190 1.23 -5.10 -6.86
CA GLN A 190 1.97 -5.93 -7.82
C GLN A 190 2.48 -7.23 -7.18
N ASN A 191 2.99 -7.17 -5.95
CA ASN A 191 3.47 -8.34 -5.22
C ASN A 191 2.33 -9.32 -4.92
N ALA A 192 1.16 -8.81 -4.53
CA ALA A 192 -0.04 -9.64 -4.34
C ALA A 192 -0.46 -10.31 -5.65
N GLN A 193 -0.46 -9.58 -6.76
CA GLN A 193 -0.76 -10.11 -8.09
C GLN A 193 0.20 -11.24 -8.48
N ASN A 194 1.51 -11.02 -8.35
CA ASN A 194 2.52 -12.01 -8.68
C ASN A 194 2.40 -13.26 -7.81
N CYS A 195 2.16 -13.09 -6.50
CA CYS A 195 1.93 -14.18 -5.56
C CYS A 195 0.69 -15.00 -5.94
N ALA A 196 -0.46 -14.34 -6.11
CA ALA A 196 -1.73 -14.99 -6.42
C ALA A 196 -1.67 -15.72 -7.77
N HIS A 197 -0.99 -15.13 -8.75
CA HIS A 197 -0.76 -15.76 -10.06
C HIS A 197 0.09 -17.03 -9.94
N ALA A 198 1.23 -16.97 -9.25
CA ALA A 198 2.10 -18.13 -9.08
C ALA A 198 1.43 -19.25 -8.28
N ALA A 199 0.75 -18.90 -7.18
CA ALA A 199 0.03 -19.85 -6.34
C ALA A 199 -1.13 -20.52 -7.11
N SER A 200 -1.96 -19.74 -7.81
CA SER A 200 -3.05 -20.29 -8.63
C SER A 200 -2.52 -21.18 -9.75
N GLN A 201 -1.48 -20.78 -10.49
CA GLN A 201 -0.88 -21.63 -11.52
C GLN A 201 -0.37 -22.97 -10.96
N SER A 202 0.26 -22.95 -9.79
CA SER A 202 0.71 -24.19 -9.15
C SER A 202 -0.46 -25.10 -8.79
N LEU A 203 -1.56 -24.55 -8.29
CA LEU A 203 -2.77 -25.30 -7.95
C LEU A 203 -3.44 -25.85 -9.21
N LEU A 204 -3.62 -25.02 -10.23
CA LEU A 204 -4.20 -25.42 -11.52
C LEU A 204 -3.40 -26.55 -12.18
N LYS A 205 -2.06 -26.46 -12.20
CA LYS A 205 -1.21 -27.54 -12.72
C LYS A 205 -1.41 -28.85 -11.95
N THR A 206 -1.60 -28.77 -10.64
CA THR A 206 -1.87 -29.95 -9.81
C THR A 206 -3.22 -30.54 -10.18
N ILE A 207 -4.27 -29.72 -10.29
CA ILE A 207 -5.61 -30.16 -10.68
C ILE A 207 -5.61 -30.79 -12.08
N ASP A 208 -4.91 -30.19 -13.04
CA ASP A 208 -4.80 -30.72 -14.41
C ASP A 208 -4.08 -32.07 -14.45
N THR A 209 -3.05 -32.25 -13.60
CA THR A 209 -2.36 -33.54 -13.45
C THR A 209 -3.31 -34.60 -12.91
N VAL A 210 -4.05 -34.29 -11.85
CA VAL A 210 -5.07 -35.19 -11.28
C VAL A 210 -6.14 -35.53 -12.32
N ALA A 211 -6.61 -34.54 -13.08
CA ALA A 211 -7.59 -34.74 -14.13
C ALA A 211 -7.07 -35.63 -15.27
N HIS A 212 -5.78 -35.54 -15.60
CA HIS A 212 -5.14 -36.41 -16.58
C HIS A 212 -5.04 -37.85 -16.07
N ASP A 213 -4.52 -38.03 -14.85
CA ASP A 213 -4.35 -39.34 -14.22
C ASP A 213 -5.69 -40.05 -14.03
N PHE A 214 -6.73 -39.31 -13.65
CA PHE A 214 -8.09 -39.83 -13.55
C PHE A 214 -8.59 -40.37 -14.90
N ARG A 215 -8.45 -39.59 -15.98
CA ARG A 215 -8.90 -40.02 -17.32
C ARG A 215 -8.14 -41.26 -17.80
N ASN A 216 -6.84 -41.33 -17.54
CA ASN A 216 -6.03 -42.51 -17.88
C ASN A 216 -6.48 -43.74 -17.09
N CYS A 217 -6.71 -43.58 -15.78
CA CYS A 217 -7.19 -44.66 -14.91
C CYS A 217 -8.55 -45.20 -15.39
N VAL A 218 -9.49 -44.30 -15.69
CA VAL A 218 -10.82 -44.65 -16.20
C VAL A 218 -10.74 -45.33 -17.57
N SER A 219 -9.93 -44.81 -18.49
CA SER A 219 -9.75 -45.40 -19.83
C SER A 219 -9.09 -46.78 -19.83
N ALA A 220 -8.37 -47.15 -18.77
CA ALA A 220 -7.82 -48.49 -18.62
C ALA A 220 -8.86 -49.52 -18.18
N ILE A 221 -10.03 -49.06 -17.68
CA ILE A 221 -11.11 -49.90 -17.15
C ILE A 221 -12.30 -49.98 -18.12
N LEU A 222 -12.67 -48.86 -18.77
CA LEU A 222 -13.84 -48.72 -19.64
C LEU A 222 -13.62 -49.16 -21.10
#